data_AF-A0A4Z2CQ81-F1
#
_entry.id   AF-A0A4Z2CQ81-F1
#
_cell.length_a   1.000
_cell.length_b   1.000
_cell.length_c   1.000
_cell.angle_alpha   90.00
_cell.angle_beta   90.00
_cell.angle_gamma   90.00
#
_symmetry.space_group_name_H-M   'P 1'
#
loop_
_entity.id
_entity.type
_entity.pdbx_description
1 polymer ?
#
loop_
_entity_poly.entity_id
_entity_poly.type
_entity_poly.pdbx_seq_one_letter_code
_entity_poly.pdbx_strand_id
1 'polypeptide(L)'
;MHLHKRELYEMELNLIDIWLEKHPTDTSGWSYLEYFLDGLVNQSITVGELSPTLDDQSGLKSSTKIVVQNYFKKLHSILELYPERESVWLFRRRLIKLWFQLNQHQLPCSYIDESIIESLNPVEPLLSQALDIITKLKSSDNMYRINFSFNEFLNWAYKNKICHEPSTLKWIDLLCLRYLFLLSEYLTGSSKIE
;
A
#
# COMPACT_ATOMS: atom_id res chain seq x y z
N MET A 1 -31.84 -2.17 6.80
CA MET A 1 -31.26 -1.64 5.53
C MET A 1 -29.73 -1.81 5.47
N HIS A 2 -28.99 -1.63 6.57
CA HIS A 2 -27.52 -1.81 6.60
C HIS A 2 -27.05 -3.28 6.50
N LEU A 3 -27.78 -4.23 7.09
CA LEU A 3 -27.46 -5.68 7.00
C LEU A 3 -27.45 -6.20 5.55
N HIS A 4 -28.49 -5.90 4.78
CA HIS A 4 -28.57 -6.34 3.38
C HIS A 4 -27.46 -5.76 2.50
N LYS A 5 -27.03 -4.51 2.76
CA LYS A 5 -25.88 -3.93 2.06
C LYS A 5 -24.58 -4.67 2.40
N ARG A 6 -24.38 -5.04 3.67
CA ARG A 6 -23.20 -5.79 4.12
C ARG A 6 -23.12 -7.19 3.50
N GLU A 7 -24.24 -7.91 3.44
CA GLU A 7 -24.30 -9.23 2.80
C GLU A 7 -23.94 -9.16 1.31
N LEU A 8 -24.39 -8.12 0.60
CA LEU A 8 -23.99 -7.88 -0.79
C LEU A 8 -22.50 -7.59 -0.92
N TYR A 9 -21.92 -6.84 0.04
CA TYR A 9 -20.47 -6.59 0.06
C TYR A 9 -19.66 -7.87 0.23
N GLU A 10 -20.03 -8.71 1.19
CA GLU A 10 -19.35 -9.97 1.47
C GLU A 10 -19.51 -10.95 0.29
N MET A 11 -20.68 -10.98 -0.35
CA MET A 11 -20.90 -11.79 -1.57
C MET A 11 -20.00 -11.33 -2.72
N GLU A 12 -19.93 -10.03 -3.00
CA GLU A 12 -19.12 -9.51 -4.10
C GLU A 12 -17.62 -9.75 -3.86
N LEU A 13 -17.12 -9.52 -2.63
CA LEU A 13 -15.73 -9.85 -2.27
C LEU A 13 -15.42 -11.33 -2.52
N ASN A 14 -16.32 -12.24 -2.14
CA ASN A 14 -16.15 -13.67 -2.39
C ASN A 14 -16.09 -13.99 -3.90
N LEU A 15 -16.92 -13.34 -4.73
CA LEU A 15 -16.88 -13.53 -6.19
C LEU A 15 -15.56 -13.04 -6.80
N ILE A 16 -15.10 -11.87 -6.37
CA ILE A 16 -13.80 -11.32 -6.75
C ILE A 16 -12.67 -12.26 -6.32
N ASP A 17 -12.75 -12.80 -5.11
CA ASP A 17 -11.73 -13.69 -4.58
C ASP A 17 -11.62 -14.98 -5.39
N ILE A 18 -12.75 -15.61 -5.70
CA ILE A 18 -12.82 -16.79 -6.58
C ILE A 18 -12.25 -16.49 -7.97
N TRP A 19 -12.53 -15.29 -8.51
CA TRP A 19 -11.99 -14.88 -9.80
C TRP A 19 -10.47 -14.74 -9.76
N LEU A 20 -9.94 -14.00 -8.79
CA LEU A 20 -8.50 -13.75 -8.64
C LEU A 20 -7.72 -15.02 -8.25
N GLU A 21 -8.34 -16.01 -7.62
CA GLU A 21 -7.71 -17.32 -7.42
C GLU A 21 -7.46 -18.05 -8.76
N LYS A 22 -8.42 -17.96 -9.69
CA LYS A 22 -8.31 -18.58 -11.02
C LYS A 22 -7.49 -17.74 -11.99
N HIS A 23 -7.51 -16.43 -11.80
CA HIS A 23 -6.89 -15.45 -12.69
C HIS A 23 -6.02 -14.44 -11.90
N PRO A 24 -4.95 -14.90 -11.21
CA PRO A 24 -4.19 -14.07 -10.27
C PRO A 24 -3.43 -12.91 -10.92
N THR A 25 -3.33 -12.90 -12.24
CA THR A 25 -2.62 -11.88 -13.02
C THR A 25 -3.55 -11.01 -13.86
N ASP A 26 -4.87 -11.23 -13.75
CA ASP A 26 -5.87 -10.47 -14.50
C ASP A 26 -5.96 -9.03 -14.01
N THR A 27 -5.56 -8.10 -14.87
CA THR A 27 -5.54 -6.66 -14.56
C THR A 27 -6.94 -6.13 -14.28
N SER A 28 -7.96 -6.59 -15.01
CA SER A 28 -9.33 -6.12 -14.83
C SER A 28 -9.91 -6.54 -13.47
N GLY A 29 -9.65 -7.78 -13.03
CA GLY A 29 -10.02 -8.24 -11.69
C GLY A 29 -9.38 -7.42 -10.57
N TRP A 30 -8.08 -7.10 -10.69
CA TRP A 30 -7.39 -6.25 -9.71
C TRP A 30 -7.93 -4.81 -9.70
N SER A 31 -8.20 -4.23 -10.86
CA SER A 31 -8.80 -2.89 -10.96
C SER A 31 -10.22 -2.84 -10.38
N TYR A 32 -11.01 -3.89 -10.59
CA TYR A 32 -12.35 -3.99 -9.99
C TYR A 32 -12.28 -4.12 -8.47
N LEU A 33 -11.37 -4.95 -7.96
CA LEU A 33 -11.11 -5.04 -6.52
C LEU A 33 -10.68 -3.68 -5.93
N GLU A 34 -9.80 -2.95 -6.61
CA GLU A 34 -9.40 -1.60 -6.20
C GLU A 34 -10.60 -0.66 -6.06
N TYR A 35 -11.43 -0.58 -7.11
CA TYR A 35 -12.65 0.23 -7.09
C TYR A 35 -13.57 -0.15 -5.92
N PHE A 36 -13.74 -1.45 -5.72
CA PHE A 36 -14.62 -1.98 -4.69
C PHE A 36 -14.13 -1.68 -3.27
N LEU A 37 -12.84 -1.89 -3.01
CA LEU A 37 -12.22 -1.58 -1.73
C LEU A 37 -12.22 -0.07 -1.46
N ASP A 38 -12.03 0.77 -2.47
CA ASP A 38 -12.13 2.22 -2.32
C ASP A 38 -13.54 2.63 -1.84
N GLY A 39 -14.58 2.09 -2.48
CA GLY A 39 -15.97 2.29 -2.06
C GLY A 39 -16.22 1.83 -0.61
N LEU A 40 -15.68 0.67 -0.22
CA LEU A 40 -15.82 0.13 1.12
C LEU A 40 -15.11 0.99 2.17
N VAL A 41 -13.86 1.40 1.89
CA VAL A 41 -13.07 2.27 2.78
C VAL A 41 -13.75 3.61 2.95
N ASN A 42 -14.15 4.27 1.87
CA ASN A 42 -14.85 5.55 1.92
C ASN A 42 -16.15 5.46 2.73
N GLN A 43 -16.95 4.41 2.52
CA GLN A 43 -18.15 4.18 3.32
C GLN A 43 -17.85 3.96 4.80
N SER A 44 -16.80 3.19 5.13
CA SER A 44 -16.41 2.95 6.51
C SER A 44 -15.99 4.23 7.24
N ILE A 45 -15.38 5.18 6.52
CA ILE A 45 -14.98 6.49 7.04
C ILE A 45 -16.21 7.41 7.16
N THR A 46 -16.99 7.57 6.08
CA THR A 46 -18.15 8.48 6.05
C THR A 46 -19.27 8.05 7.01
N VAL A 47 -19.55 6.76 7.15
CA VAL A 47 -20.53 6.26 8.14
C VAL A 47 -20.02 6.50 9.57
N GLY A 48 -18.71 6.39 9.78
CA GLY A 48 -18.05 6.75 11.04
C GLY A 48 -18.18 8.24 11.37
N GLU A 49 -18.26 9.11 10.38
CA GLU A 49 -18.41 10.56 10.57
C GLU A 49 -19.87 11.01 10.78
N LEU A 50 -20.84 10.28 10.22
CA LEU A 50 -22.26 10.68 10.20
C LEU A 50 -23.15 10.08 11.31
N SER A 51 -22.71 9.04 12.03
CA SER A 51 -23.55 8.32 13.01
C SER A 51 -22.88 8.18 14.38
N PRO A 52 -23.05 9.10 15.35
CA PRO A 52 -22.25 9.23 16.58
C PRO A 52 -22.39 8.10 17.64
N THR A 53 -23.09 7.01 17.34
CA THR A 53 -23.19 5.85 18.24
C THR A 53 -21.97 4.93 18.10
N LEU A 54 -21.15 4.91 19.15
CA LEU A 54 -19.82 4.25 19.24
C LEU A 54 -19.78 2.76 18.82
N ASP A 55 -20.84 2.01 19.04
CA ASP A 55 -20.84 0.54 18.86
C ASP A 55 -20.89 0.12 17.37
N ASP A 56 -21.66 0.82 16.53
CA ASP A 56 -21.75 0.51 15.09
C ASP A 56 -20.58 1.10 14.28
N GLN A 57 -20.02 2.23 14.73
CA GLN A 57 -18.88 2.91 14.08
C GLN A 57 -17.60 2.08 14.15
N SER A 58 -17.30 1.53 15.33
CA SER A 58 -16.08 0.76 15.58
C SER A 58 -16.10 -0.58 14.82
N GLY A 59 -17.27 -1.20 14.67
CA GLY A 59 -17.46 -2.47 13.98
C GLY A 59 -17.18 -2.42 12.48
N LEU A 60 -17.70 -1.43 11.75
CA LEU A 60 -17.53 -1.35 10.29
C LEU A 60 -16.09 -0.97 9.89
N LYS A 61 -15.48 -0.01 10.58
CA LYS A 61 -14.09 0.38 10.33
C LYS A 61 -13.12 -0.77 10.68
N SER A 62 -13.34 -1.46 11.79
CA SER A 62 -12.51 -2.61 12.20
C SER A 62 -12.65 -3.79 11.24
N SER A 63 -13.87 -4.12 10.81
CA SER A 63 -14.08 -5.17 9.80
C SER A 63 -13.44 -4.81 8.45
N THR A 64 -13.53 -3.55 8.02
CA THR A 64 -12.88 -3.07 6.79
C THR A 64 -11.35 -3.16 6.89
N LYS A 65 -10.76 -2.83 8.06
CA LYS A 65 -9.33 -3.05 8.31
C LYS A 65 -8.94 -4.52 8.15
N ILE A 66 -9.73 -5.45 8.69
CA ILE A 66 -9.47 -6.90 8.55
C ILE A 66 -9.50 -7.32 7.06
N VAL A 67 -10.48 -6.83 6.30
CA VAL A 67 -10.57 -7.10 4.85
C VAL A 67 -9.32 -6.60 4.11
N VAL A 68 -8.93 -5.34 4.31
CA VAL A 68 -7.72 -4.78 3.68
C VAL A 68 -6.45 -5.52 4.11
N GLN A 69 -6.34 -5.88 5.39
CA GLN A 69 -5.22 -6.68 5.91
C GLN A 69 -5.13 -8.06 5.25
N ASN A 70 -6.26 -8.72 4.98
CA ASN A 70 -6.27 -10.00 4.28
C ASN A 70 -5.78 -9.86 2.84
N TYR A 71 -6.12 -8.75 2.17
CA TYR A 71 -5.62 -8.48 0.82
C TYR A 71 -4.11 -8.22 0.76
N PHE A 72 -3.50 -7.65 1.81
CA PHE A 72 -2.03 -7.60 1.91
C PHE A 72 -1.40 -9.01 1.87
N LYS A 73 -1.95 -9.95 2.65
CA LYS A 73 -1.47 -11.35 2.68
C LYS A 73 -1.65 -12.05 1.34
N LYS A 74 -2.83 -11.90 0.72
CA LYS A 74 -3.15 -12.48 -0.59
C LYS A 74 -2.19 -11.95 -1.66
N LEU A 75 -1.99 -10.63 -1.69
CA LEU A 75 -1.09 -9.98 -2.63
C LEU A 75 0.37 -10.43 -2.44
N HIS A 76 0.84 -10.55 -1.21
CA HIS A 76 2.19 -11.04 -0.95
C HIS A 76 2.41 -12.42 -1.57
N SER A 77 1.48 -13.34 -1.34
CA SER A 77 1.52 -14.71 -1.89
C SER A 77 1.52 -14.70 -3.43
N ILE A 78 0.77 -13.79 -4.05
CA ILE A 78 0.72 -13.66 -5.51
C ILE A 78 2.02 -13.07 -6.07
N LEU A 79 2.62 -12.09 -5.40
CA LEU A 79 3.90 -11.51 -5.82
C LEU A 79 5.08 -12.47 -5.65
N GLU A 80 5.01 -13.44 -4.74
CA GLU A 80 6.00 -14.52 -4.66
C GLU A 80 5.96 -15.43 -5.90
N LEU A 81 4.77 -15.66 -6.46
CA LEU A 81 4.56 -16.53 -7.62
C LEU A 81 4.71 -15.79 -8.96
N TYR A 82 4.27 -14.53 -9.01
CA TYR A 82 4.21 -13.71 -10.23
C TYR A 82 4.83 -12.32 -10.01
N PRO A 83 6.12 -12.25 -9.61
CA PRO A 83 6.78 -10.99 -9.26
C PRO A 83 6.90 -10.02 -10.44
N GLU A 84 6.74 -10.48 -11.68
CA GLU A 84 6.83 -9.67 -12.90
C GLU A 84 5.55 -8.86 -13.20
N ARG A 85 4.46 -9.11 -12.47
CA ARG A 85 3.13 -8.56 -12.77
C ARG A 85 2.94 -7.17 -12.17
N GLU A 86 3.16 -6.15 -13.01
CA GLU A 86 3.03 -4.74 -12.62
C GLU A 86 1.64 -4.40 -12.04
N SER A 87 0.56 -4.97 -12.57
CA SER A 87 -0.81 -4.74 -12.05
C SER A 87 -0.93 -5.06 -10.55
N VAL A 88 -0.30 -6.15 -10.11
CA VAL A 88 -0.28 -6.56 -8.71
C VAL A 88 0.55 -5.59 -7.87
N TRP A 89 1.70 -5.12 -8.38
CA TRP A 89 2.49 -4.09 -7.72
C TRP A 89 1.75 -2.74 -7.60
N LEU A 90 0.99 -2.36 -8.62
CA LEU A 90 0.15 -1.15 -8.58
C LEU A 90 -0.95 -1.30 -7.53
N PHE A 91 -1.60 -2.46 -7.47
CA PHE A 91 -2.59 -2.75 -6.43
C PHE A 91 -1.99 -2.71 -5.02
N ARG A 92 -0.75 -3.19 -4.82
CA ARG A 92 -0.03 -3.06 -3.53
C ARG A 92 0.08 -1.60 -3.09
N ARG A 93 0.46 -0.71 -4.02
CA ARG A 93 0.54 0.73 -3.75
C ARG A 93 -0.81 1.30 -3.34
N ARG A 94 -1.89 0.84 -3.98
CA ARG A 94 -3.25 1.24 -3.62
C ARG A 94 -3.62 0.76 -2.23
N LEU A 95 -3.33 -0.48 -1.88
CA LEU A 95 -3.60 -1.02 -0.53
C LEU A 95 -2.93 -0.20 0.57
N ILE A 96 -1.69 0.28 0.37
CA ILE A 96 -1.02 1.18 1.33
C ILE A 96 -1.81 2.48 1.52
N LYS A 97 -2.28 3.10 0.42
CA LYS A 97 -3.13 4.31 0.50
C LYS A 97 -4.41 4.06 1.27
N LEU A 98 -5.12 2.97 0.95
CA LEU A 98 -6.35 2.57 1.63
C LEU A 98 -6.11 2.30 3.12
N TRP A 99 -4.98 1.66 3.46
CA TRP A 99 -4.58 1.39 4.83
C TRP A 99 -4.35 2.68 5.62
N PHE A 100 -3.67 3.67 5.03
CA PHE A 100 -3.48 4.97 5.68
C PHE A 100 -4.78 5.72 5.91
N GLN A 101 -5.69 5.71 4.92
CA GLN A 101 -7.02 6.28 5.07
C GLN A 101 -7.79 5.64 6.23
N LEU A 102 -7.80 4.31 6.32
CA LEU A 102 -8.46 3.58 7.41
C LEU A 102 -7.84 3.85 8.78
N ASN A 103 -6.54 4.09 8.85
CA ASN A 103 -5.86 4.41 10.10
C ASN A 103 -5.87 5.92 10.42
N GLN A 104 -6.50 6.75 9.57
CA GLN A 104 -6.55 8.21 9.73
C GLN A 104 -5.16 8.84 9.90
N HIS A 105 -4.13 8.22 9.34
CA HIS A 105 -2.81 8.82 9.34
C HIS A 105 -2.84 10.04 8.44
N GLN A 106 -2.64 11.22 9.02
CA GLN A 106 -2.27 12.40 8.25
C GLN A 106 -0.83 12.16 7.77
N LEU A 107 -0.57 12.34 6.47
CA LEU A 107 0.78 12.20 5.94
C LEU A 107 1.72 13.11 6.73
N PRO A 108 2.80 12.58 7.30
CA PRO A 108 3.62 13.37 8.20
C PRO A 108 4.23 14.55 7.46
N CYS A 109 4.24 15.74 8.07
CA CYS A 109 4.74 16.94 7.41
C CYS A 109 6.26 17.16 7.59
N SER A 110 6.99 16.29 8.30
CA SER A 110 8.45 16.45 8.50
C SER A 110 9.19 15.31 9.22
N TYR A 111 8.51 14.29 9.76
CA TYR A 111 9.14 13.20 10.53
C TYR A 111 8.48 11.85 10.24
N ILE A 112 9.20 10.74 10.43
CA ILE A 112 8.55 9.42 10.30
C ILE A 112 7.65 9.25 11.51
N ASP A 113 6.36 9.06 11.30
CA ASP A 113 5.40 8.80 12.36
C ASP A 113 5.51 7.34 12.80
N GLU A 114 5.91 7.12 14.06
CA GLU A 114 6.03 5.77 14.65
C GLU A 114 4.72 5.00 14.57
N SER A 115 3.57 5.68 14.67
CA SER A 115 2.26 5.04 14.55
C SER A 115 2.01 4.48 13.14
N ILE A 116 2.55 5.12 12.10
CA ILE A 116 2.49 4.61 10.73
C ILE A 116 3.33 3.35 10.61
N ILE A 117 4.56 3.36 11.16
CA ILE A 117 5.45 2.19 11.18
C ILE A 117 4.77 1.01 11.88
N GLU A 118 4.25 1.23 13.08
CA GLU A 118 3.56 0.21 13.87
C GLU A 118 2.36 -0.38 13.12
N SER A 119 1.59 0.47 12.42
CA SER A 119 0.44 0.02 11.62
C SER A 119 0.83 -0.84 10.41
N LEU A 120 1.99 -0.57 9.79
CA LEU A 120 2.45 -1.26 8.58
C LEU A 120 3.25 -2.53 8.89
N ASN A 121 3.93 -2.57 10.03
CA ASN A 121 4.77 -3.70 10.45
C ASN A 121 4.08 -5.08 10.32
N PRO A 122 2.78 -5.26 10.66
CA PRO A 122 2.11 -6.54 10.50
C PRO A 122 1.68 -6.88 9.06
N VAL A 123 1.73 -5.93 8.11
CA VAL A 123 1.11 -6.09 6.79
C VAL A 123 2.04 -5.86 5.59
N GLU A 124 3.18 -5.17 5.79
CA GLU A 124 4.06 -4.74 4.70
C GLU A 124 5.48 -5.35 4.83
N PRO A 125 5.76 -6.48 4.14
CA PRO A 125 7.04 -7.19 4.22
C PRO A 125 8.29 -6.37 3.83
N LEU A 126 8.15 -5.35 2.99
CA LEU A 126 9.25 -4.51 2.51
C LEU A 126 9.47 -3.27 3.40
N LEU A 127 8.72 -3.13 4.50
CA LEU A 127 8.86 -2.01 5.42
C LEU A 127 10.29 -1.88 5.98
N SER A 128 10.91 -2.98 6.39
CA SER A 128 12.28 -2.97 6.92
C SER A 128 13.30 -2.44 5.91
N GLN A 129 13.16 -2.83 4.63
CA GLN A 129 14.00 -2.35 3.55
C GLN A 129 13.76 -0.86 3.28
N ALA A 130 12.50 -0.42 3.30
CA ALA A 130 12.16 1.00 3.15
C ALA A 130 12.74 1.85 4.30
N LEU A 131 12.72 1.35 5.55
CA LEU A 131 13.31 2.03 6.70
C LEU A 131 14.84 2.11 6.63
N ASP A 132 15.52 1.06 6.17
CA ASP A 132 16.96 1.08 5.90
C ASP A 132 17.32 2.13 4.83
N ILE A 133 16.54 2.17 3.74
CA ILE A 133 16.65 3.20 2.70
C ILE A 133 16.52 4.59 3.30
N ILE A 134 15.46 4.86 4.07
CA ILE A 134 15.23 6.18 4.68
C ILE A 134 16.39 6.56 5.62
N THR A 135 16.89 5.61 6.40
CA THR A 135 18.01 5.83 7.32
C THR A 135 19.27 6.25 6.56
N LYS A 136 19.60 5.54 5.48
CA LYS A 136 20.74 5.88 4.60
C LYS A 136 20.55 7.21 3.86
N LEU A 137 19.32 7.52 3.46
CA LEU A 137 18.99 8.79 2.81
C LEU A 137 19.21 9.97 3.76
N LYS A 138 18.79 9.84 5.03
CA LYS A 138 18.98 10.87 6.06
C LYS A 138 20.44 11.10 6.42
N SER A 139 21.28 10.06 6.40
CA SER A 139 22.71 10.20 6.66
C SER A 139 23.49 10.75 5.45
N SER A 140 22.93 10.68 4.25
CA SER A 140 23.46 11.37 3.07
C SER A 140 23.02 12.83 3.05
N ASP A 141 23.86 13.72 3.58
CA ASP A 141 23.64 15.17 3.81
C ASP A 141 23.02 16.00 2.65
N ASN A 142 22.97 15.48 1.42
CA ASN A 142 22.54 16.23 0.24
C ASN A 142 21.23 15.76 -0.41
N MET A 143 20.59 14.70 0.08
CA MET A 143 19.56 14.01 -0.71
C MET A 143 18.16 13.98 -0.11
N TYR A 144 18.02 14.31 1.17
CA TYR A 144 16.72 14.38 1.85
C TYR A 144 15.96 15.69 1.58
N ARG A 145 16.49 16.55 0.69
CA ARG A 145 15.85 17.81 0.31
C ARG A 145 15.01 17.62 -0.96
N ILE A 146 13.71 17.35 -0.74
CA ILE A 146 12.53 17.64 -1.58
C ILE A 146 12.71 17.46 -3.11
N ASN A 147 11.94 16.53 -3.69
CA ASN A 147 11.79 16.22 -5.13
C ASN A 147 12.91 15.37 -5.75
N PHE A 148 13.23 14.24 -5.13
CA PHE A 148 14.12 13.26 -5.75
C PHE A 148 13.38 12.41 -6.77
N SER A 149 13.81 12.37 -8.03
CA SER A 149 13.18 11.54 -9.05
C SER A 149 13.54 10.06 -8.90
N PHE A 150 12.72 9.16 -9.46
CA PHE A 150 13.02 7.73 -9.45
C PHE A 150 14.37 7.39 -10.12
N ASN A 151 14.79 8.13 -11.15
CA ASN A 151 16.09 7.90 -11.80
C ASN A 151 17.25 8.29 -10.89
N GLU A 152 17.11 9.39 -10.14
CA GLU A 152 18.12 9.74 -9.14
C GLU A 152 18.12 8.70 -8.01
N PHE A 153 16.95 8.16 -7.63
CA PHE A 153 16.82 7.04 -6.69
C PHE A 153 17.57 5.81 -7.14
N LEU A 154 17.43 5.40 -8.40
CA LEU A 154 18.17 4.27 -8.93
C LEU A 154 19.69 4.49 -8.87
N ASN A 155 20.16 5.68 -9.23
CA ASN A 155 21.58 6.02 -9.17
C ASN A 155 22.12 6.02 -7.73
N TRP A 156 21.33 6.55 -6.78
CA TRP A 156 21.68 6.53 -5.37
C TRP A 156 21.68 5.10 -4.81
N ALA A 157 20.66 4.29 -5.13
CA ALA A 157 20.54 2.91 -4.69
C ALA A 157 21.73 2.07 -5.17
N TYR A 158 22.15 2.26 -6.42
CA TYR A 158 23.36 1.63 -6.96
C TYR A 158 24.63 2.07 -6.22
N LYS A 159 24.84 3.38 -6.03
CA LYS A 159 26.01 3.92 -5.29
C LYS A 159 26.09 3.39 -3.86
N ASN A 160 24.94 3.13 -3.23
CA ASN A 160 24.84 2.59 -1.87
C ASN A 160 24.73 1.07 -1.81
N LYS A 161 24.97 0.36 -2.93
CA LYS A 161 24.96 -1.10 -3.02
C LYS A 161 23.62 -1.74 -2.60
N ILE A 162 22.52 -1.02 -2.80
CA ILE A 162 21.16 -1.51 -2.54
C ILE A 162 20.66 -2.34 -3.74
N CYS A 163 21.09 -1.98 -4.94
CA CYS A 163 20.79 -2.72 -6.16
C CYS A 163 22.04 -2.88 -7.05
N HIS A 164 21.93 -3.76 -8.05
CA HIS A 164 22.93 -3.90 -9.11
C HIS A 164 22.94 -2.67 -10.03
N GLU A 165 23.90 -2.64 -10.96
CA GLU A 165 23.99 -1.56 -11.95
C GLU A 165 22.65 -1.37 -12.67
N PRO A 166 22.12 -0.13 -12.78
CA PRO A 166 20.78 0.11 -13.31
C PRO A 166 20.51 -0.50 -14.70
N SER A 167 21.55 -0.57 -15.54
CA SER A 167 21.50 -1.17 -16.89
C SER A 167 21.29 -2.69 -16.88
N THR A 168 21.56 -3.36 -15.75
CA THR A 168 21.50 -4.81 -15.59
C THR A 168 20.27 -5.29 -14.82
N LEU A 169 19.48 -4.37 -14.28
CA LEU A 169 18.29 -4.69 -13.48
C LEU A 169 17.24 -5.40 -14.33
N LYS A 170 16.69 -6.48 -13.80
CA LYS A 170 15.52 -7.13 -14.38
C LYS A 170 14.29 -6.29 -14.07
N TRP A 171 13.23 -6.54 -14.84
CA TRP A 171 11.94 -5.90 -14.64
C TRP A 171 11.40 -6.03 -13.21
N ILE A 172 11.58 -7.21 -12.59
CA ILE A 172 11.18 -7.48 -11.20
C ILE A 172 11.94 -6.57 -10.22
N ASP A 173 13.26 -6.41 -10.42
CA ASP A 173 14.08 -5.56 -9.57
C ASP A 173 13.61 -4.10 -9.66
N LEU A 174 13.28 -3.64 -10.88
CA LEU A 174 12.74 -2.30 -11.10
C LEU A 174 11.38 -2.09 -10.43
N LEU A 175 10.48 -3.08 -10.49
CA LEU A 175 9.16 -3.00 -9.83
C LEU A 175 9.31 -2.89 -8.30
N CYS A 176 10.19 -3.71 -7.72
CA CYS A 176 10.50 -3.67 -6.30
C CYS A 176 11.12 -2.32 -5.88
N LEU A 177 12.12 -1.83 -6.63
CA LEU A 177 12.77 -0.54 -6.36
C LEU A 177 11.80 0.64 -6.50
N ARG A 178 10.90 0.63 -7.49
CA ARG A 178 9.85 1.64 -7.62
C ARG A 178 8.89 1.62 -6.43
N TYR A 179 8.56 0.43 -5.93
CA TYR A 179 7.72 0.29 -4.75
C TYR A 179 8.41 0.82 -3.49
N LEU A 180 9.67 0.44 -3.26
CA LEU A 180 10.48 0.92 -2.14
C LEU A 180 10.65 2.43 -2.16
N PHE A 181 10.93 3.01 -3.34
CA PHE A 181 11.00 4.46 -3.53
C PHE A 181 9.71 5.15 -3.07
N LEU A 182 8.56 4.71 -3.56
CA LEU A 182 7.26 5.26 -3.21
C LEU A 182 6.90 5.06 -1.73
N LEU A 183 7.18 3.89 -1.17
CA LEU A 183 6.94 3.62 0.25
C LEU A 183 7.81 4.51 1.13
N SER A 184 9.08 4.73 0.75
CA SER A 184 9.95 5.68 1.42
C SER A 184 9.36 7.09 1.37
N GLU A 185 8.90 7.58 0.21
CA GLU A 185 8.27 8.91 0.10
C GLU A 185 7.04 9.08 0.99
N TYR A 186 6.22 8.03 1.09
CA TYR A 186 5.05 8.01 1.98
C TYR A 186 5.41 8.11 3.46
N LEU A 187 6.43 7.36 3.89
CA LEU A 187 6.89 7.37 5.27
C LEU A 187 7.62 8.66 5.65
N THR A 188 8.19 9.38 4.68
CA THR A 188 8.93 10.63 4.91
C THR A 188 8.11 11.89 4.63
N GLY A 189 6.85 11.75 4.20
CA GLY A 189 5.99 12.91 3.93
C GLY A 189 6.37 13.72 2.71
N SER A 190 7.19 13.15 1.83
CA SER A 190 7.79 13.88 0.70
C SER A 190 6.90 13.92 -0.55
N SER A 191 5.75 13.22 -0.55
CA SER A 191 4.87 13.18 -1.72
C SER A 191 4.00 14.43 -1.84
N LYS A 192 4.12 15.16 -2.95
CA LYS A 192 2.96 15.86 -3.51
C LYS A 192 2.03 14.78 -4.06
N ILE A 193 0.85 14.64 -3.47
CA ILE A 193 -0.20 13.83 -4.09
C ILE A 193 -0.81 14.70 -5.20
N GLU A 194 -0.52 14.34 -6.45
CA GLU A 194 -1.44 14.56 -7.58
C GLU A 194 -2.48 13.43 -7.60
#